data_AF-A0A4Y7TAG5-F1
#
_entry.id   AF-A0A4Y7TAG5-F1
#
_cell.length_a   1.000
_cell.length_b   1.000
_cell.length_c   1.000
_cell.angle_alpha   90.00
_cell.angle_beta   90.00
_cell.angle_gamma   90.00
#
_symmetry.space_group_name_H-M   'P 1'
#
loop_
_entity.id
_entity.type
_entity.pdbx_description
1 polymer ?
#
loop_
_entity_poly.entity_id
_entity_poly.type
_entity_poly.pdbx_seq_one_letter_code
_entity_poly.pdbx_strand_id
1 'polypeptide(L)'
;MAKNPIRSEDSATPPSTPTLRRSASQAELDVDPEMYTPSKRVKTLYNALASTSSGSFLVSNDKLTSSTPIIAPNLEAVPSSIPQPDWSLVIESTSDLSYQSYQQLVEENKKLRTNLQHGQTLVKAQEGIIEASHATIVVQNLHLAKLNVALHGREKPKTSGRQLIIDSGKGQVFSSDEILEGLRSQDEKKKEAAADKQQRAEARAAKKAAGARIAAEWQAIKDEHERRVGEWETTCQKHAEEGLPKKHWPKKPVRPPKPTLEDDEDEEPQDDGGGEDEDR
;
A
#
# COMPACT_ATOMS: atom_id res chain seq x y z
N MET A 1 45.98 -66.43 31.22
CA MET A 1 44.86 -65.88 32.02
C MET A 1 43.85 -65.29 31.05
N ALA A 2 42.73 -65.99 30.85
CA ALA A 2 41.66 -65.59 29.95
C ALA A 2 40.70 -64.63 30.67
N LYS A 3 40.33 -63.52 30.02
CA LYS A 3 39.20 -62.67 30.44
C LYS A 3 38.28 -62.48 29.24
N ASN A 4 37.13 -63.13 29.32
CA ASN A 4 35.98 -62.94 28.43
C ASN A 4 35.21 -61.65 28.80
N PRO A 5 34.37 -61.15 27.89
CA PRO A 5 33.78 -59.81 27.93
C PRO A 5 32.46 -59.78 28.71
N ILE A 6 32.15 -58.65 29.35
CA ILE A 6 30.82 -58.39 29.92
C ILE A 6 30.05 -57.47 28.99
N ARG A 7 29.04 -58.08 28.39
CA ARG A 7 27.92 -57.54 27.62
C ARG A 7 27.10 -56.62 28.53
N SER A 8 26.91 -55.36 28.15
CA SER A 8 25.94 -54.46 28.79
C SER A 8 24.69 -54.44 27.93
N GLU A 9 23.58 -54.91 28.51
CA GLU A 9 22.28 -55.01 27.86
C GLU A 9 21.54 -53.66 27.85
N ASP A 10 20.73 -53.52 26.81
CA ASP A 10 19.88 -52.40 26.45
C ASP A 10 18.85 -52.03 27.53
N SER A 11 18.82 -50.75 27.91
CA SER A 11 17.67 -50.11 28.57
C SER A 11 16.86 -49.36 27.51
N ALA A 12 16.13 -50.10 26.68
CA ALA A 12 15.15 -49.55 25.75
C ALA A 12 13.91 -49.07 26.53
N THR A 13 13.86 -47.79 26.89
CA THR A 13 12.61 -47.14 27.31
C THR A 13 11.64 -47.12 26.12
N PRO A 14 10.41 -47.67 26.25
CA PRO A 14 9.42 -47.57 25.19
C PRO A 14 8.94 -46.11 25.05
N PRO A 15 8.67 -45.62 23.83
CA PRO A 15 8.06 -44.31 23.64
C PRO A 15 6.67 -44.30 24.26
N SER A 16 6.51 -43.46 25.30
CA SER A 16 5.24 -43.25 25.98
C SER A 16 4.24 -42.63 25.00
N THR A 17 3.20 -43.39 24.68
CA THR A 17 2.12 -42.99 23.79
C THR A 17 1.18 -42.06 24.57
N PRO A 18 0.95 -40.80 24.14
CA PRO A 18 0.01 -39.92 24.83
C PRO A 18 -1.42 -40.47 24.68
N THR A 19 -1.86 -41.16 25.73
CA THR A 19 -3.21 -41.70 25.86
C THR A 19 -4.00 -40.73 26.73
N LEU A 20 -4.92 -40.00 26.11
CA LEU A 20 -6.34 -39.95 26.49
C LEU A 20 -7.01 -38.77 25.80
N ARG A 21 -7.74 -39.12 24.73
CA ARG A 21 -8.89 -38.36 24.25
C ARG A 21 -9.79 -38.05 25.44
N ARG A 22 -9.88 -36.78 25.85
CA ARG A 22 -11.14 -36.28 26.36
C ARG A 22 -12.08 -36.26 25.17
N SER A 23 -12.96 -37.24 25.11
CA SER A 23 -14.21 -37.14 24.36
C SER A 23 -14.82 -35.80 24.76
N ALA A 24 -14.81 -34.84 23.83
CA ALA A 24 -15.72 -33.72 23.87
C ALA A 24 -17.11 -34.36 23.97
N SER A 25 -17.67 -34.28 25.19
CA SER A 25 -18.98 -34.79 25.48
C SER A 25 -19.94 -34.23 24.45
N GLN A 26 -20.74 -35.12 23.90
CA GLN A 26 -21.89 -34.89 23.01
C GLN A 26 -22.95 -33.89 23.57
N ALA A 27 -22.65 -33.23 24.70
CA ALA A 27 -23.44 -32.21 25.37
C ALA A 27 -23.22 -30.78 24.83
N GLU A 28 -22.31 -30.58 23.86
CA GLU A 28 -22.05 -29.24 23.29
C GLU A 28 -22.84 -28.93 22.00
N LEU A 29 -23.65 -29.87 21.52
CA LEU A 29 -24.49 -29.68 20.32
C LEU A 29 -25.87 -29.09 20.62
N ASP A 30 -26.21 -28.84 21.89
CA ASP A 30 -27.49 -28.25 22.31
C ASP A 30 -27.29 -26.82 22.86
N VAL A 31 -26.36 -26.08 22.26
CA VAL A 31 -26.13 -24.67 22.57
C VAL A 31 -27.12 -23.83 21.78
N ASP A 32 -28.06 -23.23 22.51
CA ASP A 32 -29.05 -22.27 22.01
C ASP A 32 -28.42 -21.26 21.00
N PRO A 33 -28.86 -21.26 19.72
CA PRO A 33 -28.31 -20.39 18.70
C PRO A 33 -28.51 -18.89 19.01
N GLU A 34 -29.46 -18.52 19.88
CA GLU A 34 -29.65 -17.13 20.31
C GLU A 34 -28.58 -16.65 21.30
N MET A 35 -27.92 -17.55 22.03
CA MET A 35 -26.84 -17.18 22.95
C MET A 35 -25.49 -16.93 22.26
N TYR A 36 -25.43 -17.09 20.94
CA TYR A 36 -24.20 -17.09 20.15
C TYR A 36 -23.78 -15.67 19.70
N THR A 37 -23.60 -14.76 20.66
CA THR A 37 -23.05 -13.42 20.40
C THR A 37 -21.64 -13.52 19.79
N PRO A 38 -21.24 -12.56 18.92
CA PRO A 38 -19.92 -12.58 18.27
C PRO A 38 -18.75 -12.75 19.26
N SER A 39 -18.84 -12.16 20.45
CA SER A 39 -17.82 -12.28 21.49
C SER A 39 -17.68 -13.73 22.02
N LYS A 40 -18.79 -14.46 22.17
CA LYS A 40 -18.77 -15.88 22.53
C LYS A 40 -18.24 -16.76 21.39
N ARG A 41 -18.54 -16.46 20.13
CA ARG A 41 -17.95 -17.15 18.95
C ARG A 41 -16.44 -17.09 18.98
N VAL A 42 -15.90 -15.89 19.17
CA VAL A 42 -14.45 -15.66 19.23
C VAL A 42 -13.83 -16.41 20.39
N LYS A 43 -14.42 -16.36 21.60
CA LYS A 43 -13.90 -17.13 22.75
C LYS A 43 -13.91 -18.64 22.52
N THR A 44 -14.98 -19.18 21.93
CA THR A 44 -15.11 -20.61 21.65
C THR A 44 -14.08 -21.05 20.60
N LEU A 45 -13.90 -20.25 19.55
CA LEU A 45 -12.87 -20.47 18.54
C LEU A 45 -11.45 -20.40 19.12
N TYR A 46 -11.17 -19.41 19.98
CA TYR A 46 -9.89 -19.32 20.71
C TYR A 46 -9.64 -20.56 21.58
N ASN A 47 -10.65 -21.03 22.32
CA ASN A 47 -10.54 -22.24 23.15
C ASN A 47 -10.32 -23.50 22.31
N ALA A 48 -11.02 -23.63 21.19
CA ALA A 48 -10.86 -24.76 20.27
C ALA A 48 -9.46 -24.77 19.64
N LEU A 49 -8.96 -23.61 19.19
CA LEU A 49 -7.61 -23.46 18.65
C LEU A 49 -6.54 -23.73 19.71
N ALA A 50 -6.68 -23.18 20.93
CA ALA A 50 -5.77 -23.43 22.05
C ALA A 50 -5.70 -24.91 22.46
N SER A 51 -6.78 -25.66 22.24
CA SER A 51 -6.86 -27.10 22.55
C SER A 51 -6.23 -27.99 21.47
N THR A 52 -5.92 -27.44 20.29
CA THR A 52 -5.20 -28.18 19.25
C THR A 52 -3.70 -28.06 19.45
N SER A 53 -3.01 -29.19 19.60
CA SER A 53 -1.55 -29.26 19.78
C SER A 53 -0.74 -28.58 18.65
N SER A 54 -1.36 -28.36 17.48
CA SER A 54 -0.77 -27.66 16.34
C SER A 54 -1.23 -26.19 16.22
N GLY A 55 -2.33 -25.81 16.89
CA GLY A 55 -2.95 -24.49 16.80
C GLY A 55 -2.37 -23.44 17.75
N SER A 56 -1.61 -23.85 18.78
CA SER A 56 -0.98 -22.91 19.73
C SER A 56 0.03 -21.97 19.07
N PHE A 57 0.55 -22.30 17.89
CA PHE A 57 1.48 -21.46 17.14
C PHE A 57 0.80 -20.24 16.49
N LEU A 58 -0.51 -20.31 16.21
CA LEU A 58 -1.27 -19.24 15.58
C LEU A 58 -1.79 -18.19 16.58
N VAL A 59 -1.70 -18.47 17.88
CA VAL A 59 -2.33 -17.67 18.93
C VAL A 59 -1.36 -17.47 20.12
N SER A 60 -0.09 -17.18 19.86
CA SER A 60 0.77 -16.70 20.94
C SER A 60 0.30 -15.29 21.35
N ASN A 61 0.08 -15.09 22.65
CA ASN A 61 -0.18 -13.75 23.23
C ASN A 61 1.10 -12.89 23.29
N ASP A 62 2.23 -13.43 22.82
CA ASP A 62 3.48 -12.71 22.77
C ASP A 62 3.34 -11.59 21.76
N LYS A 63 3.44 -10.35 22.26
CA LYS A 63 3.46 -9.18 21.41
C LYS A 63 4.63 -9.31 20.44
N LEU A 64 4.33 -9.35 19.15
CA LEU A 64 5.30 -9.12 18.09
C LEU A 64 5.95 -7.75 18.35
N THR A 65 7.19 -7.79 18.82
CA THR A 65 8.04 -6.62 19.05
C THR A 65 8.93 -6.42 17.83
N SER A 66 9.50 -5.23 17.67
CA SER A 66 10.46 -4.92 16.59
C SER A 66 11.72 -5.81 16.63
N SER A 67 11.99 -6.48 17.74
CA SER A 67 13.06 -7.48 17.87
C SER A 67 12.71 -8.85 17.29
N THR A 68 11.46 -9.08 16.87
CA THR A 68 11.08 -10.35 16.24
C THR A 68 11.55 -10.31 14.79
N PRO A 69 12.53 -11.13 14.38
CA PRO A 69 13.01 -11.11 13.01
C PRO A 69 11.89 -11.52 12.05
N ILE A 70 11.78 -10.82 10.92
CA ILE A 70 10.90 -11.24 9.83
C ILE A 70 11.44 -12.58 9.34
N ILE A 71 10.63 -13.63 9.49
CA ILE A 71 10.98 -14.97 9.00
C ILE A 71 11.20 -14.84 7.50
N ALA A 72 12.41 -15.19 7.04
CA ALA A 72 12.73 -15.20 5.62
C ALA A 72 11.72 -16.10 4.89
N PRO A 73 11.23 -15.68 3.71
CA PRO A 73 10.29 -16.50 2.95
C PRO A 73 10.90 -17.88 2.72
N ASN A 74 10.25 -18.92 3.25
CA ASN A 74 10.74 -20.29 3.08
C ASN A 74 10.47 -20.71 1.64
N LEU A 75 11.53 -20.77 0.82
CA LEU A 75 11.45 -21.35 -0.50
C LEU A 75 11.45 -22.87 -0.37
N GLU A 76 10.28 -23.42 -0.04
CA GLU A 76 10.12 -24.87 0.04
C GLU A 76 10.35 -25.48 -1.34
N ALA A 77 11.37 -26.34 -1.43
CA ALA A 77 11.58 -27.16 -2.61
C ALA A 77 10.61 -28.35 -2.56
N VAL A 78 10.21 -28.83 -3.75
CA VAL A 78 9.44 -30.08 -3.86
C VAL A 78 10.21 -31.20 -3.16
N PRO A 79 9.59 -31.96 -2.24
CA PRO A 79 10.27 -33.02 -1.51
C PRO A 79 10.89 -34.03 -2.47
N SER A 80 12.15 -34.39 -2.24
CA SER A 80 12.88 -35.38 -3.04
C SER A 80 12.28 -36.79 -2.98
N SER A 81 11.35 -37.03 -2.05
CA SER A 81 10.57 -38.26 -1.95
C SER A 81 9.51 -38.41 -3.04
N ILE A 82 9.12 -37.32 -3.72
CA ILE A 82 8.13 -37.38 -4.79
C ILE A 82 8.83 -37.87 -6.07
N PRO A 83 8.36 -38.97 -6.68
CA PRO A 83 8.98 -39.49 -7.90
C PRO A 83 8.86 -38.47 -9.03
N GLN A 84 9.98 -38.21 -9.71
CA GLN A 84 9.98 -37.33 -10.86
C GLN A 84 9.39 -38.05 -12.10
N PRO A 85 8.58 -37.37 -12.92
CA PRO A 85 8.12 -37.88 -14.20
C PRO A 85 9.31 -38.15 -15.12
N ASP A 86 9.33 -39.30 -15.78
CA ASP A 86 10.34 -39.60 -16.79
C ASP A 86 9.92 -38.97 -18.13
N TRP A 87 10.49 -37.81 -18.43
CA TRP A 87 10.15 -37.05 -19.65
C TRP A 87 10.69 -37.68 -20.94
N SER A 88 11.59 -38.66 -20.85
CA SER A 88 12.11 -39.35 -22.03
C SER A 88 11.01 -40.10 -22.80
N LEU A 89 9.98 -40.60 -22.09
CA LEU A 89 8.85 -41.30 -22.69
C LEU A 89 8.06 -40.45 -23.70
N VAL A 90 8.09 -39.12 -23.59
CA VAL A 90 7.41 -38.22 -24.54
C VAL A 90 8.18 -38.11 -25.86
N ILE A 91 9.51 -38.28 -25.81
CA ILE A 91 10.41 -38.11 -26.96
C ILE A 91 10.48 -39.42 -27.76
N GLU A 92 10.57 -40.57 -27.06
CA GLU A 92 10.77 -41.89 -27.68
C GLU A 92 9.58 -42.36 -28.54
N SER A 93 8.33 -41.98 -28.22
CA SER A 93 7.13 -42.39 -28.96
C SER A 93 7.12 -41.98 -30.45
N THR A 94 8.03 -41.13 -30.88
CA THR A 94 8.10 -40.64 -32.28
C THR A 94 9.05 -41.42 -33.18
N SER A 95 9.88 -42.33 -32.64
CA SER A 95 11.07 -42.81 -33.36
C SER A 95 10.93 -44.12 -34.12
N ASP A 96 9.90 -44.94 -33.86
CA ASP A 96 9.73 -46.23 -34.55
C ASP A 96 8.26 -46.57 -34.77
N LEU A 97 7.72 -46.13 -35.91
CA LEU A 97 6.39 -46.54 -36.42
C LEU A 97 6.39 -47.97 -36.99
N SER A 98 7.43 -48.77 -36.73
CA SER A 98 7.46 -50.18 -37.11
C SER A 98 6.49 -50.98 -36.23
N TYR A 99 5.94 -52.07 -36.78
CA TYR A 99 4.87 -52.87 -36.19
C TYR A 99 5.18 -53.29 -34.74
N GLN A 100 4.66 -52.53 -33.76
CA GLN A 100 4.70 -52.92 -32.35
C GLN A 100 3.74 -54.08 -32.09
N SER A 101 4.17 -55.01 -31.24
CA SER A 101 3.31 -56.07 -30.74
C SER A 101 2.28 -55.51 -29.76
N TYR A 102 1.09 -56.11 -29.69
CA TYR A 102 0.05 -55.77 -28.71
C TYR A 102 0.57 -55.74 -27.27
N GLN A 103 1.46 -56.67 -26.90
CA GLN A 103 2.04 -56.71 -25.55
C GLN A 103 2.91 -55.49 -25.24
N GLN A 104 3.71 -55.03 -26.22
CA GLN A 104 4.56 -53.85 -26.06
C GLN A 104 3.71 -52.60 -25.84
N LEU A 105 2.61 -52.47 -26.59
CA LEU A 105 1.67 -51.35 -26.43
C LEU A 105 1.02 -51.34 -25.04
N VAL A 106 0.66 -52.51 -24.50
CA VAL A 106 0.08 -52.62 -23.14
C VAL A 106 1.11 -52.21 -22.08
N GLU A 107 2.37 -52.63 -22.22
CA GLU A 107 3.45 -52.26 -21.31
C GLU A 107 3.77 -50.75 -21.39
N GLU A 108 3.84 -50.19 -22.59
CA GLU A 108 4.01 -48.76 -22.81
C GLU A 108 2.86 -47.98 -22.18
N ASN A 109 1.61 -48.40 -22.40
CA ASN A 109 0.45 -47.74 -21.80
C ASN A 109 0.51 -47.79 -20.27
N LYS A 110 0.96 -48.91 -19.69
CA LYS A 110 1.16 -49.02 -18.24
C LYS A 110 2.24 -48.03 -17.75
N LYS A 111 3.38 -47.95 -18.43
CA LYS A 111 4.45 -46.99 -18.11
C LYS A 111 3.97 -45.53 -18.20
N LEU A 112 3.28 -45.18 -19.28
CA LEU A 112 2.71 -43.84 -19.48
C LEU A 112 1.70 -43.50 -18.39
N ARG A 113 0.83 -44.43 -17.99
CA ARG A 113 -0.12 -44.21 -16.88
C ARG A 113 0.58 -43.98 -15.55
N THR A 114 1.62 -44.77 -15.23
CA THR A 114 2.39 -44.57 -13.98
C THR A 114 3.12 -43.23 -13.99
N ASN A 115 3.67 -42.83 -15.14
CA ASN A 115 4.36 -41.56 -15.30
C ASN A 115 3.40 -40.38 -15.17
N LEU A 116 2.21 -40.48 -15.78
CA LEU A 116 1.15 -39.49 -15.63
C LEU A 116 0.73 -39.34 -14.17
N GLN A 117 0.62 -40.44 -13.42
CA GLN A 117 0.34 -40.39 -11.98
C GLN A 117 1.45 -39.68 -11.18
N HIS A 118 2.72 -39.91 -11.51
CA HIS A 118 3.84 -39.18 -10.92
C HIS A 118 3.76 -37.68 -11.23
N GLY A 119 3.48 -37.33 -12.50
CA GLY A 119 3.28 -35.94 -12.93
C GLY A 119 2.16 -35.24 -12.18
N GLN A 120 1.00 -35.89 -12.05
CA GLN A 120 -0.13 -35.36 -11.27
C GLN A 120 0.23 -35.13 -9.80
N THR A 121 0.97 -36.06 -9.19
CA THR A 121 1.40 -35.95 -7.79
C THR A 121 2.37 -34.78 -7.61
N LEU A 122 3.30 -34.61 -8.54
CA LEU A 122 4.28 -33.52 -8.54
C LEU A 122 3.60 -32.15 -8.72
N VAL A 123 2.69 -32.01 -9.69
CA VAL A 123 1.94 -30.77 -9.92
C VAL A 123 1.14 -30.39 -8.67
N LYS A 124 0.43 -31.34 -8.07
CA LYS A 124 -0.33 -31.09 -6.85
C LYS A 124 0.55 -30.65 -5.68
N ALA A 125 1.74 -31.23 -5.54
CA ALA A 125 2.70 -30.82 -4.51
C ALA A 125 3.23 -29.39 -4.77
N GLN A 126 3.53 -29.06 -6.03
CA GLN A 126 3.95 -27.71 -6.42
C GLN A 126 2.86 -26.67 -6.18
N GLU A 127 1.61 -26.97 -6.52
CA GLU A 127 0.47 -26.10 -6.25
C GLU A 127 0.34 -25.79 -4.76
N GLY A 128 0.48 -26.80 -3.89
CA GLY A 128 0.46 -26.61 -2.44
C GLY A 128 1.60 -25.71 -1.93
N ILE A 129 2.81 -25.85 -2.48
CA ILE A 129 3.95 -24.98 -2.16
C ILE A 129 3.68 -23.54 -2.59
N ILE A 130 3.16 -23.35 -3.80
CA ILE A 130 2.81 -22.02 -4.33
C ILE A 130 1.72 -21.38 -3.45
N GLU A 131 0.67 -22.12 -3.11
CA GLU A 131 -0.40 -21.64 -2.23
C GLU A 131 0.13 -21.21 -0.85
N ALA A 132 0.97 -22.04 -0.23
CA ALA A 132 1.62 -21.71 1.04
C ALA A 132 2.52 -20.46 0.94
N SER A 133 3.24 -20.31 -0.17
CA SER A 133 4.06 -19.13 -0.43
C SER A 133 3.21 -17.86 -0.55
N HIS A 134 2.09 -17.92 -1.29
CA HIS A 134 1.17 -16.79 -1.44
C HIS A 134 0.52 -16.42 -0.11
N ALA A 135 0.08 -17.41 0.68
CA ALA A 135 -0.45 -17.17 2.01
C ALA A 135 0.56 -16.45 2.91
N THR A 136 1.84 -16.85 2.86
CA THR A 136 2.93 -16.20 3.60
C THR A 136 3.13 -14.75 3.18
N ILE A 137 3.12 -14.45 1.88
CA ILE A 137 3.24 -13.08 1.35
C ILE A 137 2.08 -12.20 1.85
N VAL A 138 0.85 -12.71 1.84
CA VAL A 138 -0.32 -11.97 2.36
C VAL A 138 -0.14 -11.65 3.84
N VAL A 139 0.29 -12.62 4.64
CA VAL A 139 0.55 -12.41 6.08
C VAL A 139 1.65 -11.37 6.31
N GLN A 140 2.74 -11.42 5.54
CA GLN A 140 3.82 -10.43 5.59
C GLN A 140 3.33 -9.03 5.22
N ASN A 141 2.53 -8.89 4.17
CA ASN A 141 1.95 -7.61 3.75
C ASN A 141 1.03 -7.02 4.84
N LEU A 142 0.19 -7.86 5.47
CA LEU A 142 -0.65 -7.44 6.59
C LEU A 142 0.21 -6.97 7.79
N HIS A 143 1.32 -7.66 8.06
CA HIS A 143 2.25 -7.26 9.11
C HIS A 143 2.91 -5.91 8.81
N LEU A 144 3.38 -5.70 7.57
CA LEU A 144 3.95 -4.42 7.13
C LEU A 144 2.93 -3.28 7.23
N ALA A 145 1.69 -3.50 6.80
CA ALA A 145 0.62 -2.52 6.93
C ALA A 145 0.40 -2.13 8.41
N LYS A 146 0.37 -3.11 9.32
CA LYS A 146 0.25 -2.87 10.76
C LYS A 146 1.44 -2.05 11.31
N LEU A 147 2.67 -2.37 10.90
CA LEU A 147 3.86 -1.62 11.30
C LEU A 147 3.83 -0.18 10.78
N ASN A 148 3.44 0.02 9.51
CA ASN A 148 3.31 1.35 8.93
C ASN A 148 2.26 2.20 9.68
N VAL A 149 1.12 1.62 10.04
CA VAL A 149 0.12 2.31 10.88
C VAL A 149 0.69 2.65 12.25
N ALA A 150 1.44 1.75 12.88
CA ALA A 150 2.03 2.00 14.19
C ALA A 150 3.14 3.06 14.16
N LEU A 151 3.93 3.11 13.09
CA LEU A 151 5.00 4.08 12.86
C LEU A 151 4.39 5.48 12.63
N HIS A 152 3.54 5.62 11.62
CA HIS A 152 2.94 6.91 11.26
C HIS A 152 1.86 7.39 12.24
N GLY A 153 1.22 6.47 12.97
CA GLY A 153 0.26 6.82 14.02
C GLY A 153 0.90 7.51 15.23
N ARG A 154 2.22 7.40 15.40
CA ARG A 154 2.97 8.15 16.42
C ARG A 154 3.52 9.48 15.90
N GLU A 155 3.81 9.57 14.61
CA GLU A 155 4.35 10.78 13.97
C GLU A 155 3.29 11.83 13.73
N LYS A 156 2.06 11.43 13.39
CA LYS A 156 0.98 12.39 13.16
C LYS A 156 0.49 12.93 14.50
N PRO A 157 0.50 14.27 14.71
CA PRO A 157 -0.12 14.83 15.90
C PRO A 157 -1.57 14.36 15.95
N LYS A 158 -2.00 13.89 17.13
CA LYS A 158 -3.40 13.49 17.34
C LYS A 158 -4.26 14.72 17.12
N THR A 159 -4.79 14.89 15.92
CA THR A 159 -5.86 15.86 15.70
C THR A 159 -7.01 15.41 16.59
N SER A 160 -7.38 16.23 17.57
CA SER A 160 -8.41 15.91 18.58
C SER A 160 -9.83 15.81 18.00
N GLY A 161 -9.94 15.75 16.67
CA GLY A 161 -11.16 15.43 15.97
C GLY A 161 -11.57 14.01 16.32
N ARG A 162 -12.63 13.90 17.10
CA ARG A 162 -13.39 12.67 17.38
C ARG A 162 -14.02 12.16 16.08
N GLN A 163 -13.22 11.80 15.08
CA GLN A 163 -13.66 11.16 13.87
C GLN A 163 -13.91 9.68 14.20
N LEU A 164 -15.02 9.14 13.69
CA LEU A 164 -15.42 7.76 13.87
C LEU A 164 -14.20 6.85 13.64
N ILE A 165 -13.83 6.08 14.67
CA ILE A 165 -12.73 5.12 14.66
C ILE A 165 -13.19 3.94 13.79
N ILE A 166 -13.14 4.13 12.49
CA ILE A 166 -13.03 3.03 11.53
C ILE A 166 -11.54 2.95 11.25
N ASP A 167 -10.80 2.23 12.10
CA ASP A 167 -9.40 1.92 11.86
C ASP A 167 -9.31 1.09 10.57
N SER A 168 -9.07 1.76 9.44
CA SER A 168 -9.00 1.16 8.10
C SER A 168 -7.93 0.07 7.94
N GLY A 169 -7.11 -0.15 8.97
CA GLY A 169 -6.09 -1.21 9.03
C GLY A 169 -6.60 -2.56 9.54
N LYS A 170 -7.83 -2.66 10.04
CA LYS A 170 -8.44 -3.95 10.41
C LYS A 170 -9.59 -4.20 9.45
N GLY A 171 -9.60 -5.34 8.78
CA GLY A 171 -10.68 -5.78 7.87
C GLY A 171 -11.99 -6.05 8.61
N GLN A 172 -12.54 -5.03 9.27
CA GLN A 172 -13.84 -5.06 9.88
C GLN A 172 -14.88 -4.85 8.77
N VAL A 173 -15.72 -5.86 8.57
CA VAL A 173 -16.87 -5.75 7.67
C VAL A 173 -17.98 -5.08 8.46
N PHE A 174 -18.28 -3.83 8.12
CA PHE A 174 -19.43 -3.10 8.66
C PHE A 174 -20.60 -3.31 7.71
N SER A 175 -21.60 -4.07 8.14
CA SER A 175 -22.77 -4.43 7.35
C SER A 175 -24.01 -3.58 7.66
N SER A 176 -23.95 -2.67 8.64
CA SER A 176 -25.07 -1.77 8.92
C SER A 176 -25.09 -0.62 7.92
N ASP A 177 -26.25 -0.36 7.32
CA ASP A 177 -26.47 0.72 6.36
C ASP A 177 -26.03 2.08 6.88
N GLU A 178 -26.22 2.34 8.18
CA GLU A 178 -25.79 3.57 8.87
C GLU A 178 -24.28 3.86 8.73
N ILE A 179 -23.45 2.80 8.74
CA ILE A 179 -22.00 2.93 8.62
C ILE A 179 -21.59 3.17 7.17
N LEU A 180 -22.27 2.51 6.22
CA LEU A 180 -22.03 2.72 4.80
C LEU A 180 -22.39 4.15 4.38
N GLU A 181 -23.51 4.68 4.89
CA GLU A 181 -23.94 6.05 4.64
C GLU A 181 -22.98 7.07 5.28
N GLY A 182 -22.53 6.81 6.51
CA GLY A 182 -21.49 7.62 7.16
C GLY A 182 -20.18 7.67 6.36
N LEU A 183 -19.77 6.54 5.77
CA LEU A 183 -18.56 6.45 4.94
C LEU A 183 -18.71 7.25 3.64
N ARG A 184 -19.87 7.15 2.98
CA ARG A 184 -20.18 7.94 1.77
C ARG A 184 -20.16 9.44 2.08
N SER A 185 -20.79 9.87 3.17
CA SER A 185 -20.79 11.28 3.59
C SER A 185 -19.37 11.78 3.87
N GLN A 186 -18.49 10.95 4.45
CA GLN A 186 -17.10 11.33 4.68
C GLN A 186 -16.32 11.47 3.37
N ASP A 187 -16.53 10.57 2.41
CA ASP A 187 -15.89 10.66 1.09
C ASP A 187 -16.41 11.85 0.27
N GLU A 188 -17.69 12.20 0.37
CA GLU A 188 -18.24 13.43 -0.22
C GLU A 188 -17.59 14.67 0.39
N LYS A 189 -17.49 14.76 1.72
CA LYS A 189 -16.78 15.87 2.39
C LYS A 189 -15.32 15.98 1.96
N LYS A 190 -14.63 14.85 1.78
CA LYS A 190 -13.24 14.84 1.26
C LYS A 190 -13.18 15.35 -0.18
N LYS A 191 -14.14 14.96 -1.02
CA LYS A 191 -14.23 15.43 -2.41
C LYS A 191 -14.54 16.92 -2.48
N GLU A 192 -15.47 17.41 -1.67
CA GLU A 192 -15.78 18.84 -1.55
C GLU A 192 -14.57 19.64 -1.09
N ALA A 193 -13.91 19.21 -0.01
CA ALA A 193 -12.70 19.88 0.48
C ALA A 193 -11.55 19.87 -0.55
N ALA A 194 -11.41 18.80 -1.32
CA ALA A 194 -10.43 18.72 -2.40
C ALA A 194 -10.79 19.67 -3.57
N ALA A 195 -12.07 19.75 -3.94
CA ALA A 195 -12.57 20.65 -4.96
C ALA A 195 -12.40 22.12 -4.53
N ASP A 196 -12.73 22.47 -3.29
CA ASP A 196 -12.53 23.82 -2.74
C ASP A 196 -11.05 24.20 -2.74
N LYS A 197 -10.17 23.27 -2.34
CA LYS A 197 -8.72 23.49 -2.40
C LYS A 197 -8.25 23.74 -3.83
N GLN A 198 -8.79 23.02 -4.80
CA GLN A 198 -8.47 23.20 -6.21
C GLN A 198 -8.98 24.56 -6.73
N GLN A 199 -10.23 24.92 -6.43
CA GLN A 199 -10.79 26.23 -6.81
C GLN A 199 -9.99 27.40 -6.22
N ARG A 200 -9.59 27.30 -4.94
CA ARG A 200 -8.73 28.31 -4.30
C ARG A 200 -7.36 28.41 -4.97
N ALA A 201 -6.77 27.28 -5.38
CA ALA A 201 -5.50 27.28 -6.09
C ALA A 201 -5.62 27.93 -7.48
N GLU A 202 -6.69 27.64 -8.21
CA GLU A 202 -6.99 28.24 -9.52
C GLU A 202 -7.24 29.75 -9.40
N ALA A 203 -8.00 30.21 -8.39
CA ALA A 203 -8.23 31.62 -8.12
C ALA A 203 -6.92 32.38 -7.82
N ARG A 204 -6.04 31.80 -6.98
CA ARG A 204 -4.70 32.35 -6.71
C ARG A 204 -3.85 32.44 -7.96
N ALA A 205 -3.88 31.41 -8.82
CA ALA A 205 -3.16 31.41 -10.07
C ALA A 205 -3.67 32.48 -11.05
N ALA A 206 -4.98 32.65 -11.15
CA ALA A 206 -5.61 33.70 -11.97
C ALA A 206 -5.23 35.12 -11.48
N LYS A 207 -5.30 35.37 -10.17
CA LYS A 207 -4.89 36.66 -9.57
C LYS A 207 -3.41 36.97 -9.83
N LYS A 208 -2.54 35.96 -9.71
CA LYS A 208 -1.11 36.10 -10.03
C LYS A 208 -0.88 36.41 -11.52
N ALA A 209 -1.62 35.76 -12.42
CA ALA A 209 -1.53 36.00 -13.86
C ALA A 209 -2.02 37.41 -14.25
N ALA A 210 -3.12 37.88 -13.64
CA ALA A 210 -3.62 39.24 -13.83
C ALA A 210 -2.61 40.29 -13.35
N GLY A 211 -2.03 40.10 -12.16
CA GLY A 211 -0.98 40.97 -11.63
C GLY A 211 0.27 41.02 -12.52
N ALA A 212 0.67 39.89 -13.11
CA ALA A 212 1.80 39.83 -14.03
C ALA A 212 1.55 40.62 -15.33
N ARG A 213 0.32 40.60 -15.87
CA ARG A 213 -0.05 41.38 -17.05
C ARG A 213 0.06 42.87 -16.81
N ILE A 214 -0.48 43.36 -15.70
CA ILE A 214 -0.42 44.79 -15.35
C ILE A 214 0.99 45.24 -15.03
N ALA A 215 1.80 44.37 -14.41
CA ALA A 215 3.23 44.66 -14.22
C ALA A 215 3.96 44.82 -15.56
N ALA A 216 3.68 43.97 -16.55
CA ALA A 216 4.27 44.05 -17.88
C ALA A 216 3.82 45.32 -18.63
N GLU A 217 2.53 45.64 -18.59
CA GLU A 217 1.99 46.88 -19.18
C GLU A 217 2.60 48.13 -18.53
N TRP A 218 2.74 48.14 -17.21
CA TRP A 218 3.36 49.24 -16.49
C TRP A 218 4.84 49.41 -16.85
N GLN A 219 5.56 48.30 -17.07
CA GLN A 219 6.94 48.37 -17.52
C GLN A 219 7.03 48.97 -18.93
N ALA A 220 6.17 48.55 -19.86
CA ALA A 220 6.12 49.15 -21.20
C ALA A 220 5.82 50.66 -21.16
N ILE A 221 4.93 51.09 -20.26
CA ILE A 221 4.63 52.52 -20.05
C ILE A 221 5.86 53.29 -19.54
N LYS A 222 6.65 52.70 -18.64
CA LYS A 222 7.89 53.31 -18.14
C LYS A 222 8.92 53.44 -19.25
N ASP A 223 9.15 52.38 -20.00
CA ASP A 223 10.14 52.34 -21.07
C ASP A 223 9.82 53.39 -22.15
N GLU A 224 8.53 53.51 -22.51
CA GLU A 224 8.04 54.52 -23.45
C GLU A 224 8.17 55.96 -22.89
N HIS A 225 7.94 56.17 -21.60
CA HIS A 225 8.16 57.48 -20.96
C HIS A 225 9.65 57.86 -20.96
N GLU A 226 10.53 56.91 -20.64
CA GLU A 226 11.98 57.11 -20.66
C GLU A 226 12.47 57.50 -22.07
N ARG A 227 11.97 56.81 -23.11
CA ARG A 227 12.22 57.17 -24.51
C ARG A 227 11.79 58.61 -24.83
N ARG A 228 10.57 59.01 -24.44
CA ARG A 228 10.06 60.38 -24.65
C ARG A 228 10.87 61.43 -23.90
N VAL A 229 11.34 61.10 -22.69
CA VAL A 229 12.22 62.01 -21.93
C VAL A 229 13.55 62.18 -22.64
N GLY A 230 14.16 61.11 -23.17
CA GLY A 230 15.38 61.21 -23.97
C GLY A 230 15.21 62.08 -25.23
N GLU A 231 14.11 61.90 -25.97
CA GLU A 231 13.79 62.76 -27.13
C GLU A 231 13.58 64.22 -26.73
N TRP A 232 12.91 64.45 -25.61
CA TRP A 232 12.74 65.80 -25.06
C TRP A 232 14.07 66.44 -24.63
N GLU A 233 14.99 65.68 -24.02
CA GLU A 233 16.31 66.18 -23.64
C GLU A 233 17.14 66.57 -24.87
N THR A 234 17.14 65.72 -25.91
CA THR A 234 17.86 66.04 -27.16
C THR A 234 17.29 67.26 -27.89
N THR A 235 15.97 67.46 -27.88
CA THR A 235 15.33 68.67 -28.46
C THR A 235 15.62 69.91 -27.63
N CYS A 236 15.63 69.80 -26.30
CA CYS A 236 16.05 70.90 -25.42
C CYS A 236 17.52 71.28 -25.64
N GLN A 237 18.40 70.31 -25.85
CA GLN A 237 19.81 70.54 -26.15
C GLN A 237 19.99 71.30 -27.47
N LYS A 238 19.26 70.92 -28.53
CA LYS A 238 19.26 71.65 -29.81
C LYS A 238 18.80 73.10 -29.65
N HIS A 239 17.72 73.34 -28.90
CA HIS A 239 17.25 74.71 -28.65
C HIS A 239 18.22 75.53 -27.79
N ALA A 240 18.99 74.88 -26.91
CA ALA A 240 20.07 75.54 -26.18
C ALA A 240 21.21 75.98 -27.12
N GLU A 241 21.60 75.11 -28.06
CA GLU A 241 22.62 75.42 -29.08
C GLU A 241 22.17 76.54 -30.04
N GLU A 242 20.88 76.62 -30.36
CA GLU A 242 20.26 77.69 -31.17
C GLU A 242 20.07 79.02 -30.40
N GLY A 243 20.33 79.06 -29.08
CA GLY A 243 20.21 80.27 -28.26
C GLY A 243 18.77 80.68 -27.94
N LEU A 244 17.79 79.77 -28.05
CA LEU A 244 16.39 80.06 -27.77
C LEU A 244 16.14 80.23 -26.27
N PRO A 245 15.42 81.29 -25.84
CA PRO A 245 15.03 81.47 -24.45
C PRO A 245 14.21 80.27 -23.93
N LYS A 246 14.49 79.83 -22.69
CA LYS A 246 13.86 78.65 -22.05
C LYS A 246 12.32 78.66 -22.02
N LYS A 247 11.69 79.83 -22.12
CA LYS A 247 10.23 79.97 -22.22
C LYS A 247 9.66 79.30 -23.47
N HIS A 248 10.45 79.17 -24.53
CA HIS A 248 10.06 78.54 -25.79
C HIS A 248 10.40 77.05 -25.85
N TRP A 249 11.00 76.49 -24.80
CA TRP A 249 11.33 75.07 -24.79
C TRP A 249 10.05 74.24 -24.61
N PRO A 250 9.99 73.04 -25.22
CA PRO A 250 8.86 72.14 -25.02
C PRO A 250 8.74 71.76 -23.54
N LYS A 251 7.51 71.55 -23.07
CA LYS A 251 7.28 71.07 -21.69
C LYS A 251 7.78 69.65 -21.53
N LYS A 252 8.33 69.33 -20.34
CA LYS A 252 8.80 67.98 -20.03
C LYS A 252 7.64 66.97 -20.10
N PRO A 253 7.82 65.82 -20.77
CA PRO A 253 6.80 64.77 -20.81
C PRO A 253 6.42 64.26 -19.41
N VAL A 254 5.11 64.20 -19.14
CA VAL A 254 4.56 63.66 -17.90
C VAL A 254 4.27 62.17 -18.09
N ARG A 255 4.65 61.35 -17.10
CA ARG A 255 4.37 59.90 -17.11
C ARG A 255 2.88 59.67 -16.80
N PRO A 256 2.16 58.84 -17.57
CA PRO A 256 0.79 58.48 -17.24
C PRO A 256 0.72 57.68 -15.93
N PRO A 257 -0.44 57.67 -15.25
CA PRO A 257 -0.62 56.92 -14.01
C PRO A 257 -0.49 55.40 -14.25
N LYS A 258 -0.17 54.68 -13.18
CA LYS A 258 -0.08 53.21 -13.22
C LYS A 258 -1.48 52.61 -13.44
N PRO A 259 -1.65 51.62 -14.34
CA PRO A 259 -2.89 50.87 -14.43
C PRO A 259 -3.19 50.16 -13.10
N THR A 260 -4.40 50.36 -12.59
CA THR A 260 -4.88 49.70 -11.36
C THR A 260 -5.66 48.45 -11.76
N LEU A 261 -5.51 47.36 -10.99
CA LEU A 261 -6.49 46.28 -11.03
C LEU A 261 -7.81 46.86 -10.52
N GLU A 262 -8.93 46.56 -11.19
CA GLU A 262 -10.22 46.68 -10.52
C GLU A 262 -10.16 45.69 -9.36
N ASP A 263 -9.93 46.21 -8.15
CA ASP A 263 -9.99 45.43 -6.95
C ASP A 263 -11.47 45.04 -6.79
N ASP A 264 -11.78 43.77 -7.01
CA ASP A 264 -13.01 43.17 -6.50
C ASP A 264 -12.91 43.22 -4.97
N GLU A 265 -13.32 44.35 -4.38
CA GLU A 265 -13.11 44.76 -2.97
C GLU A 265 -13.82 43.87 -1.93
N ASP A 266 -14.42 42.74 -2.31
CA ASP A 266 -15.27 41.92 -1.41
C ASP A 266 -14.67 40.56 -0.99
N GLU A 267 -13.43 40.22 -1.36
CA GLU A 267 -12.76 39.06 -0.76
C GLU A 267 -11.86 39.50 0.39
N GLU A 268 -12.45 39.56 1.60
CA GLU A 268 -11.68 39.65 2.84
C GLU A 268 -10.53 38.63 2.80
N PRO A 269 -9.29 39.04 3.07
CA PRO A 269 -8.19 38.11 3.21
C PRO A 269 -8.49 37.26 4.44
N GLN A 270 -9.07 36.09 4.20
CA GLN A 270 -9.13 35.05 5.20
C GLN A 270 -7.67 34.64 5.43
N ASP A 271 -7.07 35.27 6.43
CA ASP A 271 -5.79 34.98 7.03
C ASP A 271 -5.85 33.54 7.56
N ASP A 272 -5.71 32.61 6.61
CA ASP A 272 -5.48 31.20 6.90
C ASP A 272 -3.99 31.13 7.25
N GLY A 273 -3.72 31.45 8.52
CA GLY A 273 -2.42 31.36 9.16
C GLY A 273 -1.81 30.01 8.83
N GLY A 274 -0.97 30.02 7.80
CA GLY A 274 -0.05 28.95 7.48
C GLY A 274 0.95 28.91 8.61
N GLY A 275 0.62 28.15 9.65
CA GLY A 275 1.62 27.59 10.54
C GLY A 275 2.58 26.79 9.68
N GLU A 276 3.71 27.42 9.38
CA GLU A 276 4.94 26.74 9.02
C GLU A 276 5.26 25.80 10.17
N ASP A 277 4.83 24.54 10.06
CA ASP A 277 5.43 23.47 10.84
C ASP A 277 6.84 23.29 10.28
N GLU A 278 7.78 24.02 10.90
CA GLU A 278 9.22 23.83 10.78
C GLU A 278 9.56 22.35 11.02
N ASP A 279 10.10 21.71 9.98
CA ASP A 279 10.81 20.44 10.07
C ASP A 279 11.94 20.54 11.13
N ARG A 280 11.76 19.87 12.27
CA ARG A 280 12.86 19.45 13.16
C ARG A 280 12.57 18.18 13.95
#